data_AF-A0A538F5A5-F1
#
_entry.id   AF-A0A538F5A5-F1
#
_cell.length_a   1.000
_cell.length_b   1.000
_cell.length_c   1.000
_cell.angle_alpha   90.00
_cell.angle_beta   90.00
_cell.angle_gamma   90.00
#
_symmetry.space_group_name_H-M   'P 1'
#
loop_
_entity.id
_entity.type
_entity.pdbx_description
1 polymer ?
#
loop_
_entity_poly.entity_id
_entity_poly.type
_entity_poly.pdbx_seq_one_letter_code
_entity_poly.pdbx_strand_id
1 'polypeptide(L)'
;MDKRPGASTLAVTRELQNALEDMAPGLRGVHIDSSIFRPAVYMHRAIDHLTLLVIIAGVLAAFAIAAFLLHLRTALVAMVSILASFSGDIHTYFAGTWTTTGRSDGKPVGPEFVAGSISSYTIAENFKQNGVPEAEAALLVERLPENNPHLAYVNSTRHGYALATVTPEELRVDFRSPTSTRDPNARVETLARFSVESGNPVLKVVS
;
A
#
# COMPACT_ATOMS: atom_id res chain seq x y z
N MET A 1 31.74 -48.22 -16.63
CA MET A 1 31.08 -49.53 -16.79
C MET A 1 30.46 -49.91 -15.46
N ASP A 2 29.15 -50.13 -15.51
CA ASP A 2 28.20 -50.69 -14.54
C ASP A 2 28.46 -50.66 -13.02
N LYS A 3 27.52 -49.99 -12.33
CA LYS A 3 27.27 -50.11 -10.89
C LYS A 3 26.47 -51.39 -10.64
N ARG A 4 27.17 -52.47 -10.27
CA ARG A 4 26.51 -53.74 -9.90
C ARG A 4 25.78 -53.61 -8.55
N PRO A 5 24.52 -54.06 -8.43
CA PRO A 5 23.78 -53.97 -7.17
C PRO A 5 24.32 -54.97 -6.15
N GLY A 6 24.53 -54.52 -4.90
CA GLY A 6 24.91 -55.40 -3.78
C GLY A 6 26.41 -55.51 -3.48
N ALA A 7 27.28 -54.78 -4.19
CA ALA A 7 28.69 -54.69 -3.82
C ALA A 7 28.84 -53.87 -2.52
N SER A 8 29.29 -54.53 -1.45
CA SER A 8 29.58 -53.89 -0.17
C SER A 8 30.64 -52.80 -0.37
N THR A 9 30.31 -51.57 0.02
CA THR A 9 31.26 -50.42 -0.01
C THR A 9 32.56 -50.77 0.71
N LEU A 10 32.49 -51.56 1.78
CA LEU A 10 33.64 -52.07 2.55
C LEU A 10 34.56 -53.01 1.76
N ALA A 11 34.06 -53.71 0.74
CA ALA A 11 34.85 -54.57 -0.13
C ALA A 11 35.57 -53.75 -1.20
N VAL A 12 34.86 -52.80 -1.82
CA VAL A 12 35.44 -51.89 -2.82
C VAL A 12 36.50 -50.98 -2.18
N THR A 13 36.26 -50.49 -0.95
CA THR A 13 37.26 -49.71 -0.22
C THR A 13 38.52 -50.52 0.06
N ARG A 14 38.40 -51.80 0.43
CA ARG A 14 39.55 -52.67 0.68
C ARG A 14 40.32 -53.02 -0.60
N GLU A 15 39.62 -53.31 -1.69
CA GLU A 15 40.27 -53.57 -2.98
C GLU A 15 41.00 -52.34 -3.51
N LEU A 16 40.41 -51.15 -3.35
CA LEU A 16 41.07 -49.89 -3.71
C LEU A 16 42.28 -49.61 -2.81
N GLN A 17 42.18 -49.88 -1.50
CA GLN A 17 43.29 -49.71 -0.56
C GLN A 17 44.46 -50.64 -0.90
N ASN A 18 44.18 -51.91 -1.20
CA ASN A 18 45.17 -52.89 -1.60
C ASN A 18 45.84 -52.51 -2.94
N ALA A 19 45.06 -52.04 -3.92
CA ALA A 19 45.62 -51.58 -5.19
C ALA A 19 46.50 -50.33 -5.04
N LEU A 20 46.18 -49.46 -4.07
CA LEU A 20 46.99 -48.29 -3.73
C LEU A 20 48.27 -48.67 -2.96
N GLU A 21 48.22 -49.68 -2.09
CA GLU A 21 49.40 -50.23 -1.39
C GLU A 21 50.36 -50.92 -2.36
N ASP A 22 49.85 -51.63 -3.37
CA ASP A 22 50.67 -52.22 -4.44
C ASP A 22 51.39 -51.16 -5.30
N MET A 23 50.82 -49.96 -5.40
CA MET A 23 51.43 -48.82 -6.11
C MET A 23 52.30 -47.93 -5.21
N ALA A 24 52.28 -48.12 -3.89
CA ALA A 24 53.05 -47.36 -2.92
C ALA A 24 54.59 -47.39 -3.13
N PRO A 25 55.21 -48.48 -3.61
CA PRO A 25 56.66 -48.50 -3.89
C PRO A 25 57.07 -47.57 -5.03
N GLY A 26 56.14 -47.19 -5.92
CA GLY A 26 56.37 -46.35 -7.10
C GLY A 26 56.20 -44.85 -6.89
N LEU A 27 55.77 -44.42 -5.70
CA LEU A 27 55.46 -43.01 -5.38
C LEU A 27 56.47 -42.37 -4.40
N ARG A 28 57.73 -42.82 -4.41
CA ARG A 28 58.81 -42.15 -3.66
C ARG A 28 59.15 -40.82 -4.33
N GLY A 29 58.62 -39.73 -3.77
CA GLY A 29 58.96 -38.35 -4.15
C GLY A 29 57.78 -37.38 -4.21
N VAL A 30 56.53 -37.83 -4.03
CA VAL A 30 55.36 -36.94 -4.06
C VAL A 30 55.02 -36.49 -2.64
N HIS A 31 55.33 -35.23 -2.32
CA HIS A 31 54.80 -34.56 -1.14
C HIS A 31 53.33 -34.19 -1.41
N ILE A 32 52.41 -34.95 -0.83
CA ILE A 32 50.98 -34.59 -0.82
C ILE A 32 50.80 -33.49 0.23
N ASP A 33 50.79 -32.25 -0.24
CA ASP A 33 50.54 -31.09 0.59
C ASP A 33 49.04 -30.99 0.91
N SER A 34 48.66 -31.43 2.11
CA SER A 34 47.28 -31.41 2.60
C SER A 34 46.76 -30.01 2.95
N SER A 35 47.56 -28.97 2.72
CA SER A 35 47.12 -27.57 2.82
C SER A 35 46.11 -27.17 1.73
N ILE A 36 46.05 -27.91 0.62
CA ILE A 36 45.23 -27.56 -0.55
C ILE A 36 43.72 -27.90 -0.34
N PHE A 37 43.39 -28.86 0.52
CA PHE A 37 42.00 -29.21 0.84
C PHE A 37 41.72 -28.98 2.32
N ARG A 38 41.39 -27.72 2.67
CA ARG A 38 40.69 -27.40 3.92
C ARG A 38 39.21 -27.05 3.68
N PRO A 39 38.31 -28.04 3.50
CA PRO A 39 36.86 -27.81 3.49
C PRO A 39 36.38 -27.01 4.71
N ALA A 40 37.03 -27.20 5.86
CA ALA A 40 36.67 -26.58 7.13
C ALA A 40 36.80 -25.04 7.16
N VAL A 41 37.74 -24.47 6.40
CA VAL A 41 37.96 -23.00 6.37
C VAL A 41 36.94 -22.31 5.46
N TYR A 42 36.34 -23.03 4.50
CA TYR A 42 35.24 -22.53 3.69
C TYR A 42 33.93 -22.54 4.49
N MET A 43 33.70 -23.58 5.31
CA MET A 43 32.51 -23.65 6.17
C MET A 43 32.49 -22.55 7.23
N HIS A 44 33.61 -22.28 7.90
CA HIS A 44 33.67 -21.18 8.88
C HIS A 44 33.39 -19.81 8.24
N ARG A 45 34.04 -19.49 7.12
CA ARG A 45 33.82 -18.21 6.42
C ARG A 45 32.39 -18.05 5.87
N ALA A 46 31.78 -19.14 5.40
CA ALA A 46 30.39 -19.13 4.97
C ALA A 46 29.43 -18.88 6.15
N ILE A 47 29.70 -19.44 7.32
CA ILE A 47 28.92 -19.21 8.55
C ILE A 47 29.10 -17.77 9.04
N ASP A 48 30.31 -17.22 9.01
CA ASP A 48 30.58 -15.84 9.43
C ASP A 48 29.85 -14.83 8.53
N HIS A 49 29.92 -15.01 7.21
CA HIS A 49 29.20 -14.16 6.27
C HIS A 49 27.69 -14.31 6.39
N LEU A 50 27.18 -15.54 6.61
CA LEU A 50 25.76 -15.76 6.83
C LEU A 50 25.28 -15.09 8.12
N THR A 51 26.05 -15.22 9.20
CA THR A 51 25.78 -14.55 10.48
C THR A 51 25.70 -13.03 10.30
N LEU A 52 26.69 -12.45 9.60
CA LEU A 52 26.70 -11.02 9.30
C LEU A 52 25.49 -10.59 8.46
N LEU A 53 25.14 -11.35 7.43
CA LEU A 53 23.97 -11.08 6.59
C LEU A 53 22.67 -11.13 7.38
N VAL A 54 22.51 -12.09 8.30
CA VAL A 54 21.33 -12.18 9.18
C VAL A 54 21.25 -10.99 10.12
N ILE A 55 22.37 -10.54 10.68
CA ILE A 55 22.40 -9.33 11.53
C ILE A 55 22.01 -8.10 10.71
N ILE A 56 22.60 -7.92 9.52
CA ILE A 56 22.27 -6.80 8.63
C ILE A 56 20.80 -6.82 8.25
N ALA A 57 20.27 -7.98 7.84
CA ALA A 57 18.86 -8.14 7.50
C ALA A 57 17.94 -7.84 8.70
N GLY A 58 18.30 -8.31 9.90
CA GLY A 58 17.56 -8.04 11.13
C GLY A 58 17.54 -6.55 11.48
N VAL A 59 18.68 -5.86 11.37
CA VAL A 59 18.77 -4.41 11.60
C VAL A 59 17.94 -3.64 10.57
N LEU A 60 18.04 -4.00 9.28
CA LEU A 60 17.25 -3.38 8.22
C LEU A 60 15.74 -3.61 8.43
N ALA A 61 15.34 -4.83 8.81
CA ALA A 61 13.95 -5.14 9.12
C ALA A 61 13.44 -4.34 10.33
N ALA A 62 14.22 -4.27 11.41
CA ALA A 62 13.88 -3.47 12.58
C ALA A 62 13.74 -1.98 12.23
N PHE A 63 14.63 -1.46 11.37
CA PHE A 63 14.55 -0.08 10.88
C PHE A 63 13.29 0.17 10.02
N ALA A 64 12.97 -0.74 9.10
CA ALA A 64 11.76 -0.66 8.28
C ALA A 64 10.49 -0.72 9.14
N ILE A 65 10.44 -1.61 10.13
CA ILE A 65 9.33 -1.71 11.08
C ILE A 65 9.22 -0.42 11.90
N ALA A 66 10.34 0.11 12.43
CA ALA A 66 10.33 1.36 13.18
C ALA A 66 9.80 2.52 12.31
N ALA A 67 10.26 2.66 11.07
CA ALA A 67 9.76 3.67 10.13
C ALA A 67 8.26 3.52 9.88
N PHE A 68 7.79 2.29 9.63
CA PHE A 68 6.37 2.00 9.44
C PHE A 68 5.53 2.34 10.68
N LEU A 69 6.01 2.00 11.89
CA LEU A 69 5.35 2.33 13.15
C LEU A 69 5.30 3.84 13.41
N LEU A 70 6.32 4.59 12.98
CA LEU A 70 6.29 6.06 13.05
C LEU A 70 5.20 6.63 12.14
N HIS A 71 5.04 6.12 10.91
CA HIS A 71 3.94 6.53 10.02
C HIS A 71 2.56 6.18 10.60
N LEU A 72 2.40 4.98 11.17
CA LEU A 72 1.14 4.57 11.79
C LEU A 72 0.79 5.44 12.99
N ARG A 73 1.78 5.86 13.79
CA ARG A 73 1.57 6.82 14.87
C ARG A 73 1.07 8.16 14.36
N THR A 74 1.69 8.71 13.31
CA THR A 74 1.23 9.95 12.67
C THR A 74 -0.20 9.82 12.17
N ALA A 75 -0.53 8.71 11.50
CA ALA A 75 -1.88 8.45 11.01
C ALA A 75 -2.90 8.32 12.16
N LEU A 76 -2.56 7.62 13.25
CA LEU A 76 -3.41 7.48 14.43
C LEU A 76 -3.63 8.82 15.15
N VAL A 77 -2.58 9.61 15.33
CA VAL A 77 -2.68 10.95 15.93
C VAL A 77 -3.60 11.84 15.09
N ALA A 78 -3.42 11.84 13.77
CA ALA A 78 -4.29 12.59 12.88
C ALA A 78 -5.75 12.10 12.92
N MET A 79 -5.98 10.77 12.92
CA MET A 79 -7.32 10.18 12.96
C MET A 79 -8.07 10.47 14.27
N VAL A 80 -7.36 10.51 15.41
CA VAL A 80 -7.95 10.88 16.70
C VAL A 80 -8.16 12.40 16.81
N SER A 81 -7.28 13.20 16.20
CA SER A 81 -7.36 14.67 16.25
C SER A 81 -8.34 15.26 15.23
N ILE A 82 -8.60 14.54 14.14
CA ILE A 82 -9.52 14.91 13.06
C ILE A 82 -10.44 13.72 12.82
N LEU A 83 -11.65 13.78 13.38
CA LEU A 83 -12.67 12.77 13.15
C LEU A 83 -13.33 13.01 11.78
N ALA A 84 -12.85 12.35 10.74
CA ALA A 84 -13.38 12.46 9.38
C ALA A 84 -14.09 11.18 8.91
N SER A 85 -15.19 11.33 8.17
CA SER A 85 -15.89 10.23 7.50
C SER A 85 -15.63 10.24 5.99
N PHE A 86 -15.45 9.05 5.40
CA PHE A 86 -15.31 8.87 3.96
C PHE A 86 -16.31 7.82 3.45
N SER A 87 -17.01 8.12 2.36
CA SER A 87 -17.99 7.23 1.73
C SER A 87 -17.95 7.36 0.20
N GLY A 88 -18.78 6.60 -0.52
CA GLY A 88 -18.87 6.66 -1.98
C GLY A 88 -20.05 5.93 -2.63
N ASP A 89 -20.93 5.29 -1.85
CA ASP A 89 -22.03 4.44 -2.35
C ASP A 89 -23.03 5.19 -3.25
N ILE A 90 -23.27 6.47 -2.99
CA ILE A 90 -24.21 7.31 -3.77
C ILE A 90 -23.63 7.84 -5.08
N HIS A 91 -22.40 7.45 -5.45
CA HIS A 91 -21.76 7.72 -6.74
C HIS A 91 -21.68 9.20 -7.13
N THR A 92 -21.77 10.10 -6.15
CA THR A 92 -21.92 11.54 -6.31
C THR A 92 -21.06 12.22 -5.27
N TYR A 93 -20.35 13.28 -5.66
CA TYR A 93 -19.50 13.99 -4.71
C TYR A 93 -20.34 14.79 -3.72
N PHE A 94 -20.06 14.64 -2.44
CA PHE A 94 -20.53 15.50 -1.38
C PHE A 94 -19.38 15.81 -0.42
N ALA A 95 -19.31 17.06 0.05
CA ALA A 95 -18.49 17.40 1.20
C ALA A 95 -19.29 18.29 2.15
N GLY A 96 -19.25 17.99 3.44
CA GLY A 96 -20.01 18.71 4.45
C GLY A 96 -19.45 18.49 5.85
N THR A 97 -19.91 19.29 6.81
CA THR A 97 -19.59 19.11 8.22
C THR A 97 -20.81 18.60 8.94
N TRP A 98 -20.73 17.39 9.49
CA TRP A 98 -21.82 16.80 10.26
C TRP A 98 -21.76 17.28 11.71
N THR A 99 -22.94 17.28 12.34
CA THR A 99 -23.12 17.79 13.70
C THR A 99 -23.64 16.70 14.62
N THR A 100 -23.60 16.94 15.93
CA THR A 100 -24.07 16.00 16.96
C THR A 100 -25.53 15.57 16.81
N THR A 101 -26.34 16.35 16.10
CA THR A 101 -27.78 16.12 15.90
C THR A 101 -28.15 15.80 14.44
N GLY A 102 -27.17 15.83 13.53
CA GLY A 102 -27.43 15.76 12.08
C GLY A 102 -28.16 16.99 11.53
N ARG A 103 -28.24 18.08 12.29
CA ARG A 103 -28.92 19.33 11.92
C ARG A 103 -27.98 20.53 12.05
N SER A 104 -28.30 21.63 11.38
CA SER A 104 -27.45 22.83 11.34
C SER A 104 -27.31 23.57 12.67
N ASP A 105 -28.19 23.29 13.64
CA ASP A 105 -28.16 23.84 15.00
C ASP A 105 -27.30 22.99 15.96
N GLY A 106 -26.87 21.80 15.54
CA GLY A 106 -25.99 20.94 16.33
C GLY A 106 -24.55 21.45 16.37
N LYS A 107 -23.77 20.94 17.34
CA LYS A 107 -22.33 21.23 17.40
C LYS A 107 -21.61 20.49 16.28
N PRO A 108 -20.72 21.15 15.51
CA PRO A 108 -19.87 20.49 14.54
C PRO A 108 -19.04 19.37 15.17
N VAL A 109 -18.97 18.21 14.52
CA VAL A 109 -18.21 17.04 15.03
C VAL A 109 -17.10 16.64 14.08
N GLY A 110 -17.34 16.72 12.78
CA GLY A 110 -16.30 16.42 11.80
C GLY A 110 -16.74 16.62 10.37
N PRO A 111 -15.81 16.56 9.42
CA PRO A 111 -16.12 16.54 8.00
C PRO A 111 -16.62 15.15 7.57
N GLU A 112 -17.42 15.14 6.53
CA GLU A 112 -17.75 13.98 5.72
C GLU A 112 -17.39 14.27 4.27
N PHE A 113 -16.71 13.30 3.64
CA PHE A 113 -16.34 13.33 2.24
C PHE A 113 -16.91 12.11 1.53
N VAL A 114 -17.90 12.33 0.68
CA VAL A 114 -18.45 11.31 -0.20
C VAL A 114 -17.80 11.48 -1.56
N ALA A 115 -17.04 10.48 -1.98
CA ALA A 115 -16.42 10.46 -3.28
C ALA A 115 -17.46 10.14 -4.37
N GLY A 116 -17.19 10.62 -5.59
CA GLY A 116 -17.90 10.16 -6.78
C GLY A 116 -17.62 8.69 -7.08
N SER A 117 -18.13 8.20 -8.21
CA SER A 117 -17.89 6.84 -8.68
C SER A 117 -16.76 6.77 -9.71
N ILE A 118 -16.16 5.60 -9.87
CA ILE A 118 -15.20 5.36 -10.97
C ILE A 118 -15.95 5.20 -12.31
N SER A 119 -17.00 4.37 -12.32
CA SER A 119 -17.75 4.06 -13.55
C SER A 119 -19.26 3.86 -13.34
N SER A 120 -19.73 3.81 -12.10
CA SER A 120 -21.15 3.65 -11.79
C SER A 120 -21.93 4.94 -12.07
N TYR A 121 -23.17 4.82 -12.50
CA TYR A 121 -24.00 5.99 -12.80
C TYR A 121 -24.17 6.90 -11.58
N THR A 122 -23.97 8.20 -11.78
CA THR A 122 -24.23 9.24 -10.76
C THR A 122 -25.74 9.43 -10.56
N ILE A 123 -26.13 10.21 -9.56
CA ILE A 123 -27.54 10.57 -9.36
C ILE A 123 -28.12 11.26 -10.62
N ALA A 124 -27.40 12.20 -11.24
CA ALA A 124 -27.88 12.91 -12.43
C ALA A 124 -28.04 11.98 -13.63
N GLU A 125 -27.13 11.02 -13.82
CA GLU A 125 -27.24 10.02 -14.89
C GLU A 125 -28.38 9.02 -14.66
N ASN A 126 -28.66 8.66 -13.40
CA ASN A 126 -29.82 7.84 -13.07
C ASN A 126 -31.14 8.56 -13.40
N PHE A 127 -31.24 9.87 -13.13
CA PHE A 127 -32.40 10.67 -13.53
C PHE A 127 -32.57 10.72 -15.06
N LYS A 128 -31.47 10.82 -15.80
CA LYS A 128 -31.46 10.71 -17.27
C LYS A 128 -32.01 9.39 -17.78
N GLN A 129 -31.66 8.28 -17.14
CA GLN A 129 -32.24 6.97 -17.47
C GLN A 129 -33.75 6.92 -17.24
N ASN A 130 -34.27 7.74 -16.32
CA ASN A 130 -35.69 7.86 -16.01
C ASN A 130 -36.40 8.98 -16.80
N GLY A 131 -35.76 9.54 -17.83
CA GLY A 131 -36.37 10.51 -18.75
C GLY A 131 -36.26 11.99 -18.34
N VAL A 132 -35.55 12.31 -17.26
CA VAL A 132 -35.27 13.70 -16.85
C VAL A 132 -33.97 14.15 -17.51
N PRO A 133 -33.92 15.29 -18.22
CA PRO A 133 -32.67 15.80 -18.79
C PRO A 133 -31.57 15.92 -17.73
N GLU A 134 -30.37 15.43 -18.05
CA GLU A 134 -29.23 15.39 -17.11
C GLU A 134 -28.88 16.77 -16.52
N ALA A 135 -28.98 17.83 -17.33
CA ALA A 135 -28.74 19.20 -16.88
C ALA A 135 -29.76 19.66 -15.82
N GLU A 136 -31.01 19.25 -15.94
CA GLU A 136 -32.06 19.55 -14.96
C GLU A 136 -31.82 18.76 -13.67
N ALA A 137 -31.49 17.47 -13.79
CA ALA A 137 -31.16 16.62 -12.65
C ALA A 137 -29.90 17.10 -11.90
N ALA A 138 -28.87 17.53 -12.63
CA ALA A 138 -27.66 18.12 -12.07
C ALA A 138 -28.00 19.38 -11.27
N LEU A 139 -28.79 20.29 -11.84
CA LEU A 139 -29.21 21.52 -11.16
C LEU A 139 -29.98 21.25 -9.86
N LEU A 140 -30.85 20.23 -9.84
CA LEU A 140 -31.56 19.83 -8.61
C LEU A 140 -30.60 19.39 -7.51
N VAL A 141 -29.59 18.59 -7.86
CA VAL A 141 -28.61 18.06 -6.91
C VAL A 141 -27.63 19.15 -6.45
N GLU A 142 -27.18 20.01 -7.35
CA GLU A 142 -26.27 21.12 -7.04
C GLU A 142 -26.91 22.18 -6.13
N ARG A 143 -28.23 22.28 -6.10
CA ARG A 143 -28.98 23.17 -5.19
C ARG A 143 -29.27 22.57 -3.82
N LEU A 144 -28.90 21.31 -3.57
CA LEU A 144 -29.07 20.70 -2.24
C LEU A 144 -28.51 21.54 -1.08
N PRO A 145 -27.34 22.19 -1.19
CA PRO A 145 -26.81 23.05 -0.13
C PRO A 145 -27.74 24.20 0.28
N GLU A 146 -28.61 24.71 -0.61
CA GLU A 146 -29.55 25.80 -0.29
C GLU A 146 -30.48 25.44 0.88
N ASN A 147 -30.86 24.17 0.99
CA ASN A 147 -31.72 23.66 2.07
C ASN A 147 -30.94 22.79 3.09
N ASN A 148 -29.66 22.54 2.83
CA ASN A 148 -28.79 21.67 3.63
C ASN A 148 -27.48 22.41 3.90
N PRO A 149 -27.47 23.42 4.79
CA PRO A 149 -26.32 24.32 4.99
C PRO A 149 -25.09 23.64 5.60
N HIS A 150 -25.22 22.37 6.03
CA HIS A 150 -24.11 21.54 6.47
C HIS A 150 -23.29 20.99 5.29
N LEU A 151 -23.84 20.97 4.07
CA LEU A 151 -23.14 20.64 2.84
C LEU A 151 -22.42 21.88 2.31
N ALA A 152 -21.12 21.75 2.11
CA ALA A 152 -20.27 22.80 1.53
C ALA A 152 -20.06 22.60 0.02
N TYR A 153 -20.21 21.37 -0.48
CA TYR A 153 -19.98 21.04 -1.88
C TYR A 153 -20.82 19.84 -2.31
N VAL A 154 -21.35 19.91 -3.54
CA VAL A 154 -22.04 18.81 -4.21
C VAL A 154 -21.67 18.82 -5.69
N ASN A 155 -21.42 17.64 -6.29
CA ASN A 155 -21.30 17.50 -7.74
C ASN A 155 -21.73 16.11 -8.20
N SER A 156 -22.73 16.05 -9.09
CA SER A 156 -23.31 14.81 -9.63
C SER A 156 -23.07 14.60 -11.12
N THR A 157 -22.30 15.46 -11.76
CA THR A 157 -22.04 15.38 -13.22
C THR A 157 -20.70 14.75 -13.54
N ARG A 158 -19.89 14.46 -12.51
CA ARG A 158 -18.51 14.00 -12.66
C ARG A 158 -18.28 12.69 -11.94
N HIS A 159 -17.46 11.84 -12.55
CA HIS A 159 -16.89 10.63 -11.96
C HIS A 159 -15.48 10.90 -11.45
N GLY A 160 -14.99 10.05 -10.55
CA GLY A 160 -13.61 10.05 -10.10
C GLY A 160 -13.48 9.58 -8.66
N TYR A 161 -12.52 10.15 -7.93
CA TYR A 161 -12.15 9.72 -6.59
C TYR A 161 -11.79 10.90 -5.69
N ALA A 162 -11.67 10.65 -4.38
CA ALA A 162 -11.12 11.58 -3.41
C ALA A 162 -9.63 11.24 -3.15
N LEU A 163 -8.77 12.23 -3.17
CA LEU A 163 -7.37 12.12 -2.78
C LEU A 163 -7.16 12.83 -1.45
N ALA A 164 -6.98 12.06 -0.38
CA ALA A 164 -6.74 12.58 0.96
C ALA A 164 -5.23 12.62 1.25
N THR A 165 -4.74 13.77 1.73
CA THR A 165 -3.40 13.96 2.28
C THR A 165 -3.55 14.32 3.75
N VAL A 166 -2.92 13.52 4.62
CA VAL A 166 -3.09 13.64 6.08
C VAL A 166 -1.76 13.96 6.73
N THR A 167 -1.72 15.01 7.54
CA THR A 167 -0.63 15.34 8.47
C THR A 167 -1.19 15.47 9.89
N PRO A 168 -0.33 15.56 10.93
CA PRO A 168 -0.81 15.84 12.29
C PRO A 168 -1.58 17.16 12.43
N GLU A 169 -1.32 18.13 11.54
CA GLU A 169 -1.85 19.50 11.59
C GLU A 169 -3.05 19.71 10.65
N GLU A 170 -3.13 18.98 9.53
CA GLU A 170 -4.14 19.20 8.49
C GLU A 170 -4.57 17.88 7.82
N LEU A 171 -5.87 17.72 7.60
CA LEU A 171 -6.42 16.83 6.58
C LEU A 171 -6.80 17.67 5.36
N ARG A 172 -6.17 17.37 4.23
CA ARG A 172 -6.51 17.96 2.93
C ARG A 172 -7.15 16.91 2.03
N VAL A 173 -8.26 17.26 1.39
CA VAL A 173 -8.97 16.37 0.47
C VAL A 173 -9.18 17.06 -0.86
N ASP A 174 -8.74 16.42 -1.94
CA ASP A 174 -8.99 16.85 -3.31
C ASP A 174 -10.00 15.90 -3.96
N PHE A 175 -11.11 16.43 -4.46
CA PHE A 175 -11.98 15.67 -5.36
C PHE A 175 -11.41 15.73 -6.77
N ARG A 176 -11.04 14.56 -7.30
CA ARG A 176 -10.29 14.40 -8.54
C ARG A 176 -11.13 13.68 -9.57
N SER A 177 -11.22 14.23 -10.77
CA SER A 177 -12.06 13.69 -11.84
C SER A 177 -11.30 13.63 -13.16
N PRO A 178 -11.31 12.51 -13.90
CA PRO A 178 -10.93 12.54 -15.29
C PRO A 178 -11.90 13.43 -16.10
N THR A 179 -11.38 14.08 -17.13
CA THR A 179 -12.18 14.86 -18.08
C THR A 179 -13.11 13.99 -18.93
N SER A 180 -12.81 12.69 -19.05
CA SER A 180 -13.67 11.68 -19.68
C SER A 180 -13.42 10.32 -19.04
N THR A 181 -14.48 9.55 -18.79
CA THR A 181 -14.40 8.15 -18.34
C THR A 181 -14.25 7.15 -19.50
N ARG A 182 -14.36 7.62 -20.74
CA ARG A 182 -14.26 6.78 -21.95
C ARG A 182 -12.90 6.84 -22.63
N ASP A 183 -12.14 7.91 -22.39
CA ASP A 183 -10.81 8.08 -22.98
C ASP A 183 -9.73 7.62 -21.97
N PRO A 184 -8.93 6.59 -22.30
CA PRO A 184 -7.86 6.12 -21.41
C PRO A 184 -6.75 7.15 -21.16
N ASN A 185 -6.63 8.18 -21.99
CA ASN A 185 -5.64 9.25 -21.85
C ASN A 185 -6.23 10.53 -21.24
N ALA A 186 -7.46 10.48 -20.73
CA ALA A 186 -8.13 11.63 -20.16
C ALA A 186 -7.30 12.26 -19.03
N ARG A 187 -7.10 13.58 -19.11
CA ARG A 187 -6.47 14.35 -18.02
C ARG A 187 -7.34 14.29 -16.77
N VAL A 188 -6.71 14.09 -15.62
CA VAL A 188 -7.35 14.20 -14.30
C VAL A 188 -7.19 15.62 -13.76
N GLU A 189 -8.29 16.21 -13.32
CA GLU A 189 -8.34 17.55 -12.73
C GLU A 189 -8.89 17.52 -11.30
N THR A 190 -8.63 18.59 -10.54
CA THR A 190 -9.26 18.81 -9.24
C THR A 190 -10.54 19.59 -9.46
N LEU A 191 -11.66 19.05 -8.97
CA LEU A 191 -12.97 19.71 -8.99
C LEU A 191 -13.15 20.67 -7.81
N ALA A 192 -12.67 20.25 -6.63
CA ALA A 192 -12.67 21.04 -5.41
C ALA A 192 -11.61 20.52 -4.44
N ARG A 193 -11.05 21.43 -3.65
CA ARG A 193 -10.14 21.13 -2.55
C ARG A 193 -10.71 21.59 -1.22
N PHE A 194 -10.51 20.76 -0.20
CA PHE A 194 -10.92 21.00 1.17
C PHE A 194 -9.75 20.89 2.13
N SER A 195 -9.78 21.70 3.18
CA SER A 195 -8.82 21.70 4.28
C SER A 195 -9.54 21.62 5.61
N VAL A 196 -9.04 20.77 6.51
CA VAL A 196 -9.56 20.55 7.86
C VAL A 196 -8.38 20.60 8.81
N GLU A 197 -8.34 21.63 9.64
CA GLU A 197 -7.27 21.82 10.62
C GLU A 197 -7.45 20.87 11.81
N SER A 198 -6.34 20.38 12.36
CA SER A 198 -6.33 19.53 13.54
C SER A 198 -7.06 20.18 14.72
N GLY A 199 -8.00 19.46 15.35
CA GLY A 199 -8.85 20.00 16.42
C GLY A 199 -9.99 20.91 15.97
N ASN A 200 -10.11 21.22 14.67
CA ASN A 200 -11.22 21.97 14.10
C ASN A 200 -12.10 21.05 13.23
N PRO A 201 -13.33 20.74 13.66
CA PRO A 201 -14.20 19.81 12.93
C PRO A 201 -14.80 20.40 11.63
N VAL A 202 -14.66 21.71 11.41
CA VAL A 202 -15.27 22.42 10.28
C VAL A 202 -14.34 22.40 9.08
N LEU A 203 -14.84 21.93 7.94
CA LEU A 203 -14.08 21.95 6.69
C LEU A 203 -14.08 23.35 6.06
N LYS A 204 -12.98 23.71 5.40
CA LYS A 204 -12.84 24.93 4.60
C LYS A 204 -12.66 24.54 3.12
N VAL A 205 -13.42 25.16 2.23
CA VAL A 205 -13.23 25.04 0.78
C VAL A 205 -12.07 25.96 0.38
N VAL A 206 -11.07 25.45 -0.32
CA VAL A 206 -9.80 26.15 -0.58
C VAL A 206 -9.71 26.67 -2.02
N SER A 207 -10.19 25.91 -3.00
CA SER A 207 -10.44 26.26 -4.42
C SER A 207 -10.63 25.01 -5.27
#